data_AF-A0A6P2FE54-F1
#
_entry.id   AF-A0A6P2FE54-F1
#
_cell.length_a   1.000
_cell.length_b   1.000
_cell.length_c   1.000
_cell.angle_alpha   90.00
_cell.angle_beta   90.00
_cell.angle_gamma   90.00
#
_symmetry.space_group_name_H-M   'P 1'
#
loop_
_entity.id
_entity.type
_entity.pdbx_description
1 polymer ?
#
loop_
_entity_poly.entity_id
_entity_poly.type
_entity_poly.pdbx_seq_one_letter_code
_entity_poly.pdbx_strand_id
1 'polypeptide(L)'
;MAVAKKPAAKKGSAAKTLDELGIDWLCDQITDGNTQTEICRKLKIGIASLGRWVGAEPDRSARVREARISAARSHADKAEAVLRGARTPFMLAKAKELAHHYRWQAAKADPGSFGEKIEIDQRTTLTDLTDEQLDTKMAAIEAAKSADARPKA
;
A
#
# COMPACT_ATOMS: atom_id res chain seq x y z
N MET A 1 -18.76 -18.73 -30.38
CA MET A 1 -18.20 -19.13 -29.06
C MET A 1 -19.13 -18.62 -27.97
N ALA A 2 -19.91 -19.48 -27.34
CA ALA A 2 -20.85 -19.08 -26.28
C ALA A 2 -20.07 -18.90 -24.96
N VAL A 3 -20.11 -17.70 -24.40
CA VAL A 3 -19.59 -17.42 -23.05
C VAL A 3 -20.52 -18.12 -22.06
N ALA A 4 -20.03 -19.19 -21.43
CA ALA A 4 -20.77 -19.94 -20.44
C ALA A 4 -21.07 -19.04 -19.22
N LYS A 5 -22.36 -18.78 -18.99
CA LYS A 5 -22.87 -18.05 -17.81
C LYS A 5 -22.59 -18.90 -16.57
N LYS A 6 -21.63 -18.45 -15.75
CA LYS A 6 -21.25 -19.11 -14.49
C LYS A 6 -22.49 -19.30 -13.60
N PRO A 7 -22.70 -20.49 -13.00
CA PRO A 7 -23.87 -20.73 -12.18
C PRO A 7 -23.85 -19.79 -10.97
N ALA A 8 -24.98 -19.12 -10.70
CA ALA A 8 -25.17 -18.27 -9.55
C ALA A 8 -25.00 -19.11 -8.27
N ALA A 9 -23.90 -18.89 -7.55
CA ALA A 9 -23.66 -19.56 -6.28
C ALA A 9 -24.81 -19.23 -5.31
N LYS A 10 -25.36 -20.25 -4.64
CA LYS A 10 -26.35 -20.06 -3.57
C LYS A 10 -25.81 -19.00 -2.62
N LYS A 11 -26.46 -17.83 -2.56
CA LYS A 11 -26.07 -16.72 -1.68
C LYS A 11 -26.06 -17.25 -0.24
N GLY A 12 -24.88 -17.59 0.27
CA GLY A 12 -24.71 -17.94 1.67
C GLY A 12 -25.13 -16.76 2.55
N SER A 13 -25.41 -17.02 3.83
CA SER A 13 -25.83 -16.01 4.81
C SER A 13 -25.02 -14.69 4.72
N ALA A 14 -23.71 -14.79 4.49
CA ALA A 14 -22.82 -13.64 4.32
C ALA A 14 -23.19 -12.70 3.15
N ALA A 15 -23.54 -13.24 1.98
CA ALA A 15 -23.91 -12.41 0.82
C ALA A 15 -25.24 -11.69 1.07
N LYS A 16 -26.17 -12.36 1.76
CA LYS A 16 -27.45 -11.75 2.17
C LYS A 16 -27.22 -10.60 3.15
N THR A 17 -26.42 -10.79 4.19
CA THR A 17 -26.08 -9.73 5.15
C THR A 17 -25.41 -8.53 4.47
N LEU A 18 -24.50 -8.76 3.52
CA LEU A 18 -23.83 -7.68 2.79
C LEU A 18 -24.77 -6.97 1.80
N ASP A 19 -25.70 -7.70 1.16
CA ASP A 19 -26.71 -7.08 0.30
C ASP A 19 -27.71 -6.25 1.13
N GLU A 20 -28.06 -6.67 2.35
CA GLU A 20 -28.95 -5.93 3.27
C GLU A 20 -28.31 -4.63 3.77
N LEU A 21 -27.01 -4.64 4.09
CA LEU A 21 -26.27 -3.44 4.52
C LEU A 21 -25.94 -2.52 3.35
N GLY A 22 -25.72 -3.10 2.17
CA GLY A 22 -25.35 -2.36 0.98
C GLY A 22 -23.88 -1.96 0.93
N ILE A 23 -23.48 -1.47 -0.24
CA ILE A 23 -22.11 -1.03 -0.52
C ILE A 23 -21.77 0.29 0.17
N ASP A 24 -22.75 1.17 0.35
CA ASP A 24 -22.57 2.48 1.00
C ASP A 24 -22.05 2.30 2.43
N TRP A 25 -22.74 1.45 3.20
CA TRP A 25 -22.33 1.14 4.58
C TRP A 25 -20.90 0.59 4.65
N LEU A 26 -20.52 -0.31 3.73
CA LEU A 26 -19.15 -0.84 3.70
C LEU A 26 -18.13 0.26 3.40
N CYS A 27 -18.43 1.14 2.43
CA CYS A 27 -17.59 2.27 2.09
C CYS A 27 -17.43 3.24 3.26
N ASP A 28 -18.50 3.53 4.00
CA ASP A 28 -18.44 4.38 5.20
C ASP A 28 -17.54 3.76 6.27
N GLN A 29 -17.70 2.46 6.56
CA GLN A 29 -16.87 1.76 7.54
C GLN A 29 -15.38 1.77 7.14
N ILE A 30 -15.07 1.59 5.85
CA ILE A 30 -13.69 1.66 5.35
C ILE A 30 -13.17 3.08 5.47
N THR A 31 -13.99 4.08 5.15
CA THR A 31 -13.62 5.51 5.22
C THR A 31 -13.31 5.92 6.65
N ASP A 32 -14.04 5.41 7.65
CA ASP A 32 -13.73 5.54 9.09
C ASP A 32 -12.42 4.81 9.50
N GLY A 33 -11.72 4.22 8.55
CA GLY A 33 -10.45 3.50 8.70
C GLY A 33 -10.61 2.12 9.35
N ASN A 34 -11.81 1.53 9.38
CA ASN A 34 -11.95 0.14 9.83
C ASN A 34 -11.33 -0.80 8.79
N THR A 35 -10.55 -1.78 9.25
CA THR A 35 -10.01 -2.80 8.35
C THR A 35 -11.13 -3.75 7.91
N GLN A 36 -11.03 -4.29 6.70
CA GLN A 36 -11.99 -5.30 6.23
C GLN A 36 -12.02 -6.54 7.13
N THR A 37 -10.91 -6.88 7.78
CA THR A 37 -10.85 -7.97 8.77
C THR A 37 -11.69 -7.65 10.00
N GLU A 38 -11.62 -6.42 10.53
CA GLU A 38 -12.45 -5.98 11.65
C GLU A 38 -13.93 -5.94 11.28
N ILE A 39 -14.27 -5.41 10.10
CA ILE A 39 -15.63 -5.38 9.58
C ILE A 39 -16.18 -6.81 9.46
N CYS A 40 -15.43 -7.71 8.84
CA CYS A 40 -15.79 -9.13 8.72
C CYS A 40 -16.00 -9.79 10.10
N ARG A 41 -15.14 -9.50 11.07
CA ARG A 41 -15.25 -10.02 12.44
C ARG A 41 -16.52 -9.53 13.13
N LYS A 42 -16.85 -8.24 13.02
CA LYS A 42 -18.08 -7.64 13.57
C LYS A 42 -19.32 -8.31 12.98
N LEU A 43 -19.32 -8.55 11.66
CA LEU A 43 -20.42 -9.18 10.94
C LEU A 43 -20.42 -10.72 11.03
N LYS A 44 -19.40 -11.33 11.65
CA LYS A 44 -19.20 -12.79 11.72
C LYS A 44 -19.19 -13.45 10.33
N ILE A 45 -18.62 -12.78 9.32
CA ILE A 45 -18.45 -13.32 7.97
C ILE A 45 -16.97 -13.58 7.66
N GLY A 46 -16.70 -14.50 6.74
CA GLY A 46 -15.33 -14.76 6.28
C GLY A 46 -14.83 -13.68 5.31
N ILE A 47 -13.55 -13.31 5.42
CA ILE A 47 -12.91 -12.30 4.55
C ILE A 47 -13.00 -12.65 3.06
N ALA A 48 -12.88 -13.93 2.71
CA ALA A 48 -13.03 -14.39 1.34
C ALA A 48 -14.44 -14.18 0.78
N SER A 49 -15.46 -14.22 1.63
CA SER A 49 -16.85 -13.94 1.22
C SER A 49 -17.05 -12.46 0.91
N LEU A 50 -16.48 -11.57 1.73
CA LEU A 50 -16.47 -10.13 1.44
C LEU A 50 -15.74 -9.85 0.13
N GLY A 51 -14.54 -10.41 -0.05
CA GLY A 51 -13.76 -10.23 -1.28
C GLY A 51 -14.51 -10.70 -2.53
N ARG A 52 -15.17 -11.86 -2.47
CA ARG A 52 -16.04 -12.33 -3.57
C ARG A 52 -17.24 -11.42 -3.82
N TRP A 53 -17.88 -10.91 -2.77
CA TRP A 53 -19.06 -10.05 -2.89
C TRP A 53 -18.72 -8.67 -3.47
N VAL A 54 -17.57 -8.09 -3.09
CA VAL A 54 -17.06 -6.84 -3.67
C VAL A 54 -16.62 -7.07 -5.12
N GLY A 55 -15.92 -8.17 -5.40
CA GLY A 55 -15.42 -8.50 -6.74
C GLY A 55 -16.47 -9.04 -7.71
N ALA A 56 -17.70 -9.29 -7.25
CA ALA A 56 -18.78 -9.77 -8.10
C ALA A 56 -19.33 -8.68 -9.03
N GLU A 57 -19.31 -7.42 -8.58
CA GLU A 57 -19.84 -6.27 -9.32
C GLU A 57 -18.73 -5.21 -9.49
N PRO A 58 -18.42 -4.76 -10.73
CA PRO A 58 -17.37 -3.77 -10.97
C PRO A 58 -17.54 -2.47 -10.18
N ASP A 59 -18.77 -1.98 -10.07
CA ASP A 59 -19.08 -0.75 -9.35
C ASP A 59 -18.76 -0.86 -7.87
N ARG A 60 -19.04 -2.01 -7.24
CA ARG A 60 -18.69 -2.23 -5.82
C ARG A 60 -17.18 -2.19 -5.62
N SER A 61 -16.43 -2.81 -6.54
CA SER A 61 -14.96 -2.81 -6.49
C SER A 61 -14.37 -1.41 -6.64
N ALA A 62 -14.88 -0.62 -7.58
CA ALA A 62 -14.46 0.78 -7.77
C ALA A 62 -14.75 1.62 -6.52
N ARG A 63 -15.96 1.51 -5.97
CA ARG A 63 -16.35 2.27 -4.77
C ARG A 63 -15.55 1.90 -3.53
N VAL A 64 -15.25 0.62 -3.33
CA VAL A 64 -14.37 0.17 -2.24
C VAL A 64 -12.94 0.69 -2.43
N ARG A 65 -12.46 0.80 -3.66
CA ARG A 65 -11.15 1.39 -3.94
C ARG A 65 -11.12 2.87 -3.54
N GLU A 66 -12.12 3.66 -3.94
CA GLU A 66 -12.20 5.08 -3.57
C GLU A 66 -12.35 5.28 -2.05
N ALA A 67 -13.14 4.43 -1.38
CA ALA A 67 -13.25 4.44 0.08
C ALA A 67 -11.91 4.17 0.76
N ARG A 68 -11.09 3.24 0.24
CA ARG A 68 -9.74 2.98 0.77
C ARG A 68 -8.81 4.17 0.62
N ILE A 69 -8.90 4.91 -0.48
CA ILE A 69 -8.14 6.16 -0.67
C ILE A 69 -8.59 7.20 0.36
N SER A 70 -9.90 7.36 0.52
CA SER A 70 -10.49 8.32 1.47
C SER A 70 -10.13 8.01 2.93
N ALA A 71 -9.96 6.74 3.27
CA ALA A 71 -9.56 6.27 4.59
C ALA A 71 -8.15 6.74 5.02
N ALA A 72 -7.33 7.26 4.10
CA ALA A 72 -5.98 7.75 4.41
C ALA A 72 -5.99 8.79 5.55
N ARG A 73 -6.99 9.69 5.55
CA ARG A 73 -7.16 10.70 6.61
C ARG A 73 -7.47 10.06 7.96
N SER A 74 -8.41 9.12 7.99
CA SER A 74 -8.75 8.42 9.24
C SER A 74 -7.60 7.57 9.78
N HIS A 75 -6.72 7.05 8.92
CA HIS A 75 -5.48 6.42 9.37
C HIS A 75 -4.52 7.42 10.01
N ALA A 76 -4.34 8.61 9.42
CA ALA A 76 -3.54 9.67 10.02
C ALA A 76 -4.09 10.09 11.39
N ASP A 77 -5.40 10.28 11.53
CA ASP A 77 -6.05 10.62 12.79
C ASP A 77 -5.87 9.53 13.85
N LYS A 78 -5.94 8.25 13.45
CA LYS A 78 -5.67 7.11 14.36
C LYS A 78 -4.23 7.10 14.84
N ALA A 79 -3.27 7.46 13.99
CA ALA A 79 -1.87 7.57 14.39
C ALA A 79 -1.68 8.62 15.49
N GLU A 80 -2.36 9.77 15.38
CA GLU A 80 -2.36 10.79 16.42
C GLU A 80 -3.05 10.29 17.69
N ALA A 81 -4.22 9.66 17.56
CA ALA A 81 -4.99 9.17 18.69
C ALA A 81 -4.23 8.14 19.55
N VAL A 82 -3.52 7.19 18.93
CA VAL A 82 -2.73 6.20 19.68
C VAL A 82 -1.55 6.82 20.43
N LEU A 83 -0.92 7.85 19.85
CA LEU A 83 0.16 8.59 20.51
C LEU A 83 -0.36 9.40 21.71
N ARG A 84 -1.48 10.12 21.54
CA ARG A 84 -2.12 10.86 22.64
C ARG A 84 -2.63 9.96 23.76
N GLY A 85 -3.03 8.72 23.44
CA GLY A 85 -3.51 7.74 24.41
C GLY A 85 -2.42 7.08 25.27
N ALA A 86 -1.14 7.22 24.92
CA ALA A 86 -0.05 6.59 25.65
C ALA A 86 0.26 7.33 26.96
N ARG A 87 0.03 6.66 28.10
CA ARG A 87 0.23 7.25 29.44
C ARG A 87 1.52 6.80 30.14
N THR A 88 2.19 5.78 29.62
CA THR A 88 3.41 5.21 30.20
C THR A 88 4.48 5.01 29.12
N PRO A 89 5.78 4.95 29.48
CA PRO A 89 6.85 4.72 28.52
C PRO A 89 6.70 3.41 27.72
N PHE A 90 6.21 2.34 28.36
CA PHE A 90 5.96 1.07 27.67
C PHE A 90 4.80 1.18 26.67
N MET A 91 3.71 1.86 27.04
CA MET A 91 2.61 2.12 26.12
C MET A 91 3.05 3.03 24.96
N LEU A 92 3.94 3.98 25.23
CA LEU A 92 4.48 4.88 24.21
C LEU A 92 5.29 4.11 23.16
N ALA A 93 6.08 3.11 23.56
CA ALA A 93 6.79 2.25 22.61
C ALA A 93 5.82 1.54 21.65
N LYS A 94 4.78 0.90 22.19
CA LYS A 94 3.72 0.27 21.37
C LYS A 94 2.98 1.29 20.49
N ALA A 95 2.67 2.46 21.03
CA ALA A 95 1.97 3.52 20.32
C ALA A 95 2.78 4.08 19.15
N LYS A 96 4.11 4.19 19.29
CA LYS A 96 5.01 4.59 18.20
C LYS A 96 4.97 3.60 17.04
N GLU A 97 5.03 2.30 17.33
CA GLU A 97 4.93 1.26 16.29
C GLU A 97 3.56 1.28 15.58
N LEU A 98 2.47 1.43 16.34
CA LEU A 98 1.13 1.54 15.76
C LEU A 98 0.99 2.82 14.91
N ALA A 99 1.48 3.95 15.40
CA ALA A 99 1.44 5.21 14.66
C ALA A 99 2.25 5.13 13.36
N HIS A 100 3.42 4.48 13.39
CA HIS A 100 4.21 4.21 12.19
C HIS A 100 3.42 3.35 11.18
N HIS A 101 2.78 2.28 11.65
CA HIS A 101 1.94 1.43 10.81
C HIS A 101 0.79 2.22 10.16
N TYR A 102 0.08 3.04 10.92
CA TYR A 102 -1.02 3.85 10.38
C TYR A 102 -0.55 4.90 9.37
N ARG A 103 0.61 5.53 9.58
CA ARG A 103 1.20 6.45 8.59
C ARG A 103 1.56 5.73 7.31
N TRP A 104 2.15 4.53 7.40
CA TRP A 104 2.42 3.70 6.23
C TRP A 104 1.13 3.32 5.50
N GLN A 105 0.06 2.96 6.22
CA GLN A 105 -1.24 2.68 5.60
C GLN A 105 -1.81 3.91 4.87
N ALA A 106 -1.75 5.09 5.49
CA ALA A 106 -2.19 6.35 4.87
C ALA A 106 -1.41 6.64 3.59
N ALA A 107 -0.07 6.50 3.62
CA ALA A 107 0.79 6.69 2.45
C ALA A 107 0.53 5.68 1.32
N LYS A 108 0.11 4.46 1.65
CA LYS A 108 -0.27 3.45 0.63
C LYS A 108 -1.69 3.63 0.11
N ALA A 109 -2.59 4.19 0.91
CA ALA A 109 -3.95 4.51 0.53
C ALA A 109 -3.99 5.73 -0.39
N ASP A 110 -3.29 6.81 -0.03
CA ASP A 110 -3.17 8.03 -0.82
C ASP A 110 -1.71 8.49 -0.88
N PRO A 111 -0.93 7.97 -1.86
CA PRO A 111 0.46 8.36 -2.07
C PRO A 111 0.64 9.83 -2.45
N GLY A 112 -0.39 10.49 -3.03
CA GLY A 112 -0.29 11.89 -3.46
C GLY A 112 -0.23 12.85 -2.28
N SER A 113 -1.06 12.61 -1.27
CA SER A 113 -1.13 13.47 -0.06
C SER A 113 -0.15 13.02 1.02
N PHE A 114 -0.01 11.71 1.24
CA PHE A 114 0.73 11.15 2.39
C PHE A 114 2.02 10.41 2.02
N GLY A 115 2.34 10.32 0.73
CA GLY A 115 3.60 9.73 0.27
C GLY A 115 4.81 10.59 0.64
N GLU A 116 5.95 9.94 0.78
CA GLU A 116 7.23 10.62 0.94
C GLU A 116 7.58 11.37 -0.35
N LYS A 117 7.81 12.68 -0.25
CA LYS A 117 8.21 13.53 -1.37
C LYS A 117 9.72 13.72 -1.30
N ILE A 118 10.42 13.12 -2.25
CA ILE A 118 11.88 13.26 -2.40
C ILE A 118 12.11 14.22 -3.57
N GLU A 119 12.69 15.38 -3.26
CA GLU A 119 13.21 16.29 -4.28
C GLU A 119 14.63 15.84 -4.64
N ILE A 120 14.85 15.53 -5.91
CA ILE A 120 16.15 15.09 -6.41
C ILE A 120 16.69 16.20 -7.31
N ASP A 121 17.64 16.98 -6.79
CA ASP A 121 18.44 17.90 -7.61
C ASP A 121 19.61 17.13 -8.24
N GLN A 122 19.38 16.62 -9.44
CA GLN A 122 20.41 15.91 -10.19
C GLN A 122 21.06 16.83 -11.22
N ARG A 123 22.23 17.37 -10.86
CA ARG A 123 23.08 18.11 -11.80
C ARG A 123 23.88 17.14 -12.66
N THR A 124 23.37 16.84 -13.85
CA THR A 124 24.05 15.98 -14.82
C THR A 124 24.93 16.82 -15.74
N THR A 125 26.24 16.59 -15.72
CA THR A 125 27.17 17.10 -16.74
C THR A 125 27.29 16.04 -17.82
N LEU A 126 26.70 16.31 -19.00
CA LEU A 126 26.96 15.50 -20.18
C LEU A 126 28.26 15.99 -20.82
N THR A 127 29.29 15.17 -20.76
CA THR A 127 30.55 15.42 -21.47
C THR A 127 30.56 14.49 -22.68
N ASP A 128 30.44 15.06 -23.88
CA ASP A 128 30.66 14.32 -25.11
C ASP A 128 32.17 14.02 -25.22
N LEU A 129 32.53 12.77 -24.93
CA LEU A 129 33.88 12.26 -25.12
C LEU A 129 33.96 11.64 -26.52
N THR A 130 35.06 11.88 -27.21
CA THR A 130 35.34 11.19 -28.47
C THR A 130 35.63 9.70 -28.21
N ASP A 131 35.46 8.86 -29.23
CA ASP A 131 35.72 7.41 -29.12
C ASP A 131 37.14 7.12 -28.60
N GLU A 132 38.13 7.90 -29.02
CA GLU A 132 39.53 7.79 -28.53
C GLU A 132 39.68 8.10 -27.02
N GLN A 133 38.89 9.04 -26.50
CA GLN A 133 38.88 9.37 -25.07
C GLN A 133 38.15 8.30 -24.24
N LEU A 134 37.12 7.68 -24.81
CA LEU A 134 36.42 6.55 -24.21
C LEU A 134 37.34 5.33 -24.12
N ASP A 135 38.04 4.99 -25.19
CA ASP A 135 38.99 3.87 -25.22
C ASP A 135 40.15 4.06 -24.23
N THR A 136 40.70 5.28 -24.15
CA THR A 136 41.75 5.62 -23.17
C THR A 136 41.26 5.44 -21.73
N LYS A 137 40.01 5.85 -21.43
CA LYS A 137 39.43 5.67 -20.11
C LYS A 137 39.07 4.22 -19.80
N MET A 138 38.60 3.46 -20.79
CA MET A 138 38.33 2.03 -20.65
C MET A 138 39.62 1.25 -20.34
N ALA A 139 40.70 1.52 -21.08
CA ALA A 139 42.01 0.92 -20.82
C ALA A 139 42.54 1.28 -19.41
N ALA A 140 42.34 2.52 -18.97
CA ALA A 140 42.72 2.94 -17.61
C ALA A 140 41.91 2.23 -16.52
N ILE A 141 40.61 1.99 -16.74
CA ILE A 141 39.74 1.26 -15.81
C ILE A 141 40.10 -0.24 -15.77
N GLU A 142 40.41 -0.85 -16.91
CA GLU A 142 40.87 -2.24 -16.99
C GLU A 142 42.23 -2.44 -16.32
N ALA A 143 43.16 -1.50 -16.50
CA ALA A 143 44.44 -1.47 -15.79
C ALA A 143 44.25 -1.30 -14.27
N ALA A 144 43.30 -0.47 -13.84
CA ALA A 144 42.98 -0.30 -12.41
C ALA A 144 42.35 -1.56 -11.80
N LYS A 145 41.44 -2.24 -12.52
CA LYS A 145 40.84 -3.52 -12.09
C LYS A 145 41.86 -4.65 -12.00
N SER A 146 42.82 -4.70 -12.92
CA SER A 146 43.90 -5.70 -12.90
C SER A 146 44.97 -5.39 -11.85
N ALA A 147 45.14 -4.12 -11.45
CA ALA A 147 46.02 -3.74 -10.34
C ALA A 147 45.44 -4.08 -8.95
N ASP A 148 44.11 -4.05 -8.79
CA ASP A 148 43.38 -4.40 -7.56
C ASP A 148 43.22 -5.93 -7.37
N ALA A 149 43.53 -6.73 -8.40
CA ALA A 149 43.51 -8.18 -8.37
C ALA A 149 44.82 -8.84 -7.86
N ARG A 150 45.68 -8.10 -7.15
CA ARG A 150 46.86 -8.71 -6.49
C ARG A 150 46.39 -9.58 -5.30
N PRO A 151 46.87 -10.84 -5.19
CA PRO A 151 46.43 -11.73 -4.12
C PRO A 151 46.80 -11.15 -2.75
N LYS A 152 45.82 -11.05 -1.85
CA LYS A 152 46.08 -10.85 -0.43
C LYS A 152 46.88 -12.06 0.05
N ALA A 153 48.14 -11.81 0.46
CA ALA A 153 49.01 -12.79 1.09
C ALA A 153 48.44 -13.28 2.43
#